data_AF-A0A7C2L4G5-F1
#
_entry.id   AF-A0A7C2L4G5-F1
#
_cell.length_a   1.000
_cell.length_b   1.000
_cell.length_c   1.000
_cell.angle_alpha   90.00
_cell.angle_beta   90.00
_cell.angle_gamma   90.00
#
_symmetry.space_group_name_H-M   'P 1'
#
loop_
_entity.id
_entity.type
_entity.pdbx_description
1 polymer ?
#
loop_
_entity_poly.entity_id
_entity_poly.type
_entity_poly.pdbx_seq_one_letter_code
_entity_poly.pdbx_strand_id
1 'polypeptide(L)'
;MRILQASDIHGKLEAAEKISRKAGEVNADLIVIAGDITHFGGPSTALKILEIISKPGLPIFFVSGNCDSPELLSWQPEGFNAHNLHGRMREFSGYLFAGVGGGSGKFGTLTELEEDEFENILMGLQGCG
;
A
#
# COMPACT_ATOMS: atom_id res chain seq x y z
N MET A 1 3.82 -6.90 18.31
CA MET A 1 3.68 -6.70 16.87
C MET A 1 4.80 -5.79 16.39
N ARG A 2 5.56 -6.20 15.38
CA ARG A 2 6.57 -5.42 14.68
C ARG A 2 6.10 -5.17 13.25
N ILE A 3 6.07 -3.90 12.86
CA ILE A 3 5.68 -3.49 11.52
C ILE A 3 6.92 -2.99 10.80
N LEU A 4 7.17 -3.50 9.59
CA LEU A 4 8.10 -2.88 8.65
C LEU A 4 7.32 -2.01 7.69
N GLN A 5 7.49 -0.69 7.78
CA GLN A 5 6.86 0.26 6.86
C GLN A 5 7.86 0.75 5.80
N ALA A 6 7.39 0.92 4.56
CA ALA A 6 8.13 1.51 3.45
C ALA A 6 7.18 2.32 2.54
N SER A 7 7.74 3.19 1.71
CA SER A 7 7.07 4.00 0.68
C SER A 7 8.05 4.30 -0.46
N ASP A 8 7.60 5.02 -1.50
CA ASP A 8 8.47 5.59 -2.56
C ASP A 8 9.35 4.55 -3.27
N ILE A 9 8.80 3.36 -3.48
CA ILE A 9 9.50 2.25 -4.14
C ILE A 9 9.75 2.59 -5.61
N HIS A 10 8.80 3.27 -6.25
CA HIS A 10 8.90 3.72 -7.64
C HIS A 10 9.30 2.60 -8.62
N GLY A 11 8.75 1.40 -8.44
CA GLY A 11 9.03 0.25 -9.30
C GLY A 11 10.45 -0.32 -9.19
N LYS A 12 11.26 0.12 -8.22
CA LYS A 12 12.64 -0.33 -8.04
C LYS A 12 12.68 -1.75 -7.43
N LEU A 13 13.03 -2.73 -8.25
CA LEU A 13 13.14 -4.14 -7.82
C LEU A 13 14.14 -4.32 -6.67
N GLU A 14 15.27 -3.61 -6.70
CA GLU A 14 16.28 -3.66 -5.63
C GLU A 14 15.73 -3.19 -4.28
N ALA A 15 14.85 -2.18 -4.28
CA ALA A 15 14.19 -1.70 -3.07
C ALA A 15 13.21 -2.75 -2.55
N ALA A 16 12.43 -3.38 -3.43
CA ALA A 16 11.53 -4.48 -3.08
C ALA A 16 12.28 -5.65 -2.43
N GLU A 17 13.42 -6.05 -3.00
CA GLU A 17 14.27 -7.10 -2.41
C GLU A 17 14.86 -6.70 -1.06
N LYS A 18 15.26 -5.44 -0.90
CA LYS A 18 15.76 -4.91 0.38
C LYS A 18 14.68 -4.95 1.45
N ILE A 19 13.45 -4.54 1.14
CA ILE A 19 12.30 -4.61 2.05
C ILE A 19 12.05 -6.06 2.45
N SER A 20 12.01 -6.98 1.48
CA SER A 20 11.81 -8.41 1.68
C SER A 20 12.85 -9.01 2.65
N ARG A 21 14.15 -8.77 2.41
CA ARG A 21 15.21 -9.22 3.32
C ARG A 21 15.08 -8.58 4.70
N LYS A 22 14.82 -7.26 4.76
CA LYS A 22 14.77 -6.53 6.01
C LYS A 22 13.65 -7.04 6.92
N ALA A 23 12.50 -7.40 6.34
CA ALA A 23 11.37 -7.95 7.07
C ALA A 23 11.77 -9.21 7.87
N GLY A 24 12.57 -10.09 7.27
CA GLY A 24 13.14 -11.26 7.95
C GLY A 24 14.14 -10.87 9.05
N GLU A 25 15.09 -9.98 8.75
CA GLU A 25 16.12 -9.54 9.70
C GLU A 25 15.53 -8.95 10.99
N VAL A 26 14.47 -8.15 10.87
CA VAL A 26 13.83 -7.50 12.02
C VAL A 26 12.76 -8.37 12.68
N ASN A 27 12.48 -9.55 12.12
CA ASN A 27 11.36 -10.42 12.49
C ASN A 27 10.04 -9.62 12.51
N ALA A 28 9.68 -9.03 11.36
CA ALA A 28 8.43 -8.31 11.21
C ALA A 28 7.23 -9.28 11.23
N ASP A 29 6.11 -8.81 11.76
CA ASP A 29 4.82 -9.52 11.73
C ASP A 29 3.95 -9.04 10.54
N LEU A 30 4.17 -7.81 10.08
CA LEU A 30 3.40 -7.13 9.03
C LEU A 30 4.31 -6.20 8.23
N ILE A 31 4.10 -6.14 6.91
CA ILE A 31 4.71 -5.13 6.03
C ILE A 31 3.64 -4.11 5.65
N VAL A 32 3.95 -2.81 5.75
CA VAL A 32 3.06 -1.72 5.32
C VAL A 32 3.72 -0.90 4.21
N ILE A 33 3.05 -0.80 3.06
CA ILE A 33 3.52 0.02 1.93
C ILE A 33 2.62 1.25 1.77
N ALA A 34 3.17 2.42 2.09
CA ALA A 34 2.43 3.68 2.19
C ALA A 34 2.56 4.53 0.92
N GLY A 35 2.21 3.96 -0.24
CA GLY A 35 2.19 4.69 -1.51
C GLY A 35 3.46 4.60 -2.36
N ASP A 36 3.33 5.14 -3.57
CA ASP A 36 4.33 5.21 -4.64
C ASP A 36 5.05 3.87 -4.86
N ILE A 37 4.24 2.84 -5.07
CA ILE A 37 4.70 1.46 -5.33
C ILE A 37 5.39 1.40 -6.70
N THR A 38 4.83 2.13 -7.66
CA THR A 38 5.27 2.23 -9.05
C THR A 38 5.76 3.64 -9.39
N HIS A 39 6.24 3.82 -10.62
CA HIS A 39 6.59 5.13 -11.16
C HIS A 39 5.79 5.34 -12.44
N PHE A 40 4.57 5.86 -12.28
CA PHE A 40 3.58 6.00 -13.36
C PHE A 40 3.18 4.67 -13.98
N GLY A 41 3.11 3.62 -13.16
CA GLY A 41 2.71 2.28 -13.54
C GLY A 41 1.37 1.86 -12.95
N GLY A 42 0.84 0.76 -13.47
CA GLY A 42 -0.44 0.19 -13.01
C GLY A 42 -0.30 -1.13 -12.26
N PRO A 43 -1.43 -1.85 -12.07
CA PRO A 43 -1.50 -3.09 -11.29
C PRO A 43 -0.46 -4.15 -11.67
N SER A 44 -0.10 -4.28 -12.95
CA SER A 44 0.91 -5.26 -13.40
C SER A 44 2.32 -4.97 -12.89
N THR A 45 2.68 -3.69 -12.75
CA THR A 45 3.98 -3.27 -12.18
C THR A 45 3.96 -3.42 -10.66
N ALA A 46 2.88 -2.98 -10.01
CA ALA A 46 2.73 -3.14 -8.58
C ALA A 46 2.73 -4.62 -8.16
N LEU A 47 2.09 -5.50 -8.92
CA LEU A 47 2.08 -6.95 -8.69
C LEU A 47 3.51 -7.50 -8.57
N LYS A 48 4.38 -7.21 -9.55
CA LYS A 48 5.78 -7.66 -9.53
C LYS A 48 6.55 -7.19 -8.30
N ILE A 49 6.31 -5.95 -7.86
CA ILE A 49 6.95 -5.38 -6.67
C ILE A 49 6.45 -6.07 -5.41
N LEU A 50 5.13 -6.19 -5.26
CA LEU A 50 4.52 -6.80 -4.09
C LEU A 50 4.82 -8.31 -4.00
N GLU A 51 4.92 -9.02 -5.12
CA GLU A 51 5.37 -10.43 -5.15
C GLU A 51 6.76 -10.59 -4.53
N ILE A 52 7.72 -9.73 -4.89
CA ILE A 52 9.07 -9.76 -4.31
C ILE A 52 9.04 -9.47 -2.82
N ILE A 53 8.26 -8.46 -2.41
CA ILE A 53 8.11 -8.09 -0.99
C ILE A 53 7.45 -9.22 -0.19
N SER A 54 6.55 -9.99 -0.81
CA SER A 54 5.79 -11.07 -0.17
C SER A 54 6.59 -12.34 0.10
N LYS A 55 7.80 -12.49 -0.45
CA LYS A 55 8.65 -13.69 -0.29
C LYS A 55 8.81 -14.21 1.15
N PRO A 56 8.86 -13.37 2.21
CA PRO A 56 8.93 -13.84 3.59
C PRO A 56 7.64 -14.50 4.10
N GLY A 57 6.54 -14.47 3.33
CA GLY A 57 5.24 -15.03 3.72
C GLY A 57 4.43 -14.15 4.68
N LEU A 58 4.86 -12.91 4.90
CA LEU A 58 4.19 -11.97 5.78
C LEU A 58 3.00 -11.29 5.09
N PRO A 59 1.93 -10.92 5.83
CA PRO A 59 0.89 -10.05 5.29
C PRO A 59 1.49 -8.70 4.86
N ILE A 60 0.94 -8.15 3.78
CA ILE A 60 1.25 -6.80 3.29
C ILE A 60 -0.02 -5.98 3.32
N PHE A 61 -0.01 -4.85 4.00
CA PHE A 61 -1.05 -3.84 3.86
C PHE A 61 -0.49 -2.70 3.02
N PHE A 62 -1.25 -2.23 2.04
CA PHE A 62 -0.76 -1.16 1.16
C PHE A 62 -1.86 -0.15 0.81
N VAL A 63 -1.41 1.03 0.47
CA VAL A 63 -2.17 2.04 -0.28
C VAL A 63 -1.32 2.49 -1.47
N SER A 64 -1.97 2.93 -2.55
CA SER A 64 -1.28 3.56 -3.68
C SER A 64 -0.92 5.01 -3.39
N GLY A 65 0.11 5.54 -4.05
CA GLY A 65 0.44 6.97 -4.02
C GLY A 65 -0.07 7.71 -5.26
N ASN A 66 0.41 8.94 -5.44
CA ASN A 66 0.01 9.78 -6.56
C ASN A 66 0.72 9.42 -7.87
N CYS A 67 1.90 8.80 -7.80
CA CYS A 67 2.61 8.28 -8.98
C CYS A 67 2.04 6.93 -9.46
N ASP A 68 1.18 6.30 -8.67
CA ASP A 68 0.51 5.06 -9.02
C ASP A 68 -0.75 5.35 -9.85
N SER A 69 -1.10 4.44 -10.78
CA SER A 69 -2.29 4.63 -11.61
C SER A 69 -3.60 4.54 -10.80
N PRO A 70 -4.68 5.23 -11.19
CA PRO A 70 -5.94 5.26 -10.43
C PRO A 70 -6.57 3.88 -10.20
N GLU A 71 -6.31 2.91 -11.09
CA GLU A 71 -6.76 1.52 -10.91
C GLU A 71 -6.25 0.91 -9.60
N LEU A 72 -5.08 1.35 -9.11
CA LEU A 72 -4.51 0.90 -7.85
C LEU A 72 -5.30 1.33 -6.61
N LEU A 73 -6.21 2.30 -6.69
CA LEU A 73 -7.09 2.67 -5.57
C LEU A 73 -8.09 1.56 -5.23
N SER A 74 -8.53 0.79 -6.23
CA SER A 74 -9.51 -0.28 -6.04
C SER A 74 -8.94 -1.68 -6.22
N TRP A 75 -7.78 -1.79 -6.89
CA TRP A 75 -7.12 -3.05 -7.19
C TRP A 75 -6.78 -3.86 -5.94
N GLN A 76 -7.01 -5.17 -6.02
CA GLN A 76 -6.70 -6.14 -5.00
C GLN A 76 -5.91 -7.28 -5.65
N PRO A 77 -4.62 -7.47 -5.30
CA PRO A 77 -3.83 -8.58 -5.85
C PRO A 77 -4.39 -9.93 -5.42
N GLU A 78 -4.26 -10.92 -6.30
CA GLU A 78 -4.55 -12.33 -6.06
C GLU A 78 -3.23 -13.12 -5.93
N GLY A 79 -3.26 -14.26 -5.23
CA GLY A 79 -2.14 -15.20 -5.16
C GLY A 79 -1.16 -14.99 -4.00
N PHE A 80 -1.20 -13.87 -3.28
CA PHE A 80 -0.44 -13.66 -2.05
C PHE A 80 -1.18 -12.76 -1.05
N ASN A 81 -0.71 -12.76 0.20
CA ASN A 81 -1.37 -12.11 1.33
C ASN A 81 -1.12 -10.60 1.36
N ALA A 82 -1.56 -9.86 0.33
CA ALA A 82 -1.51 -8.41 0.30
C ALA A 82 -2.90 -7.80 0.24
N HIS A 83 -3.12 -6.68 0.92
CA HIS A 83 -4.44 -6.05 1.07
C HIS A 83 -4.35 -4.57 0.81
N ASN A 84 -5.13 -4.11 -0.16
CA ASN A 84 -5.30 -2.68 -0.40
C ASN A 84 -6.20 -2.11 0.68
N LEU A 85 -5.72 -1.11 1.40
CA LEU A 85 -6.46 -0.46 2.47
C LEU A 85 -7.14 0.84 2.04
N HIS A 86 -7.01 1.29 0.79
CA HIS A 86 -7.69 2.50 0.32
C HIS A 86 -9.21 2.39 0.53
N GLY A 87 -9.76 3.25 1.39
CA GLY A 87 -11.18 3.25 1.73
C GLY A 87 -11.65 1.99 2.46
N ARG A 88 -10.73 1.26 3.10
CA ARG A 88 -11.02 0.00 3.81
C ARG A 88 -10.34 -0.03 5.16
N MET A 89 -10.87 -0.88 6.03
CA MET A 89 -10.25 -1.22 7.30
C MET A 89 -9.95 -2.70 7.40
N ARG A 90 -8.93 -3.05 8.17
CA ARG A 90 -8.56 -4.44 8.41
C ARG A 90 -7.98 -4.63 9.81
N GLU A 91 -8.50 -5.60 10.54
CA GLU A 91 -7.93 -5.97 11.83
C GLU A 91 -6.68 -6.84 11.64
N PHE A 92 -5.64 -6.56 12.42
CA PHE A 92 -4.47 -7.41 12.53
C PHE A 92 -3.89 -7.32 13.95
N SER A 93 -3.75 -8.48 14.61
CA SER A 93 -3.21 -8.59 15.98
C SER A 93 -3.91 -7.69 17.01
N GLY A 94 -5.23 -7.51 16.90
CA GLY A 94 -6.03 -6.67 17.82
C GLY A 94 -5.97 -5.17 17.54
N TYR A 95 -5.35 -4.75 16.43
CA TYR A 95 -5.34 -3.36 15.96
C TYR A 95 -6.11 -3.23 14.65
N LEU A 96 -6.88 -2.16 14.51
CA LEU A 96 -7.58 -1.82 13.27
C LEU A 96 -6.70 -0.90 12.42
N PHE A 97 -6.39 -1.36 11.21
CA PHE A 97 -5.66 -0.58 10.21
C PHE A 97 -6.65 0.02 9.21
N ALA A 98 -6.48 1.29 8.90
CA ALA A 98 -7.28 2.05 7.96
C ALA A 98 -6.34 2.74 6.97
N GLY A 99 -6.74 2.83 5.70
CA GLY A 99 -5.88 3.41 4.65
C GLY A 99 -6.62 4.36 3.72
N VAL A 100 -5.91 5.39 3.28
CA VAL A 100 -6.30 6.20 2.13
C VAL A 100 -5.05 6.39 1.28
N GLY A 101 -5.22 6.33 -0.03
CA GLY A 101 -4.18 6.36 -1.04
C GLY A 101 -4.43 7.48 -2.04
N GLY A 102 -3.56 7.60 -3.04
CA GLY A 102 -3.44 8.81 -3.85
C GLY A 102 -2.51 9.82 -3.18
N GLY A 103 -2.49 11.06 -3.67
CA GLY A 103 -1.80 12.15 -2.99
C GLY A 103 -2.52 13.48 -3.14
N SER A 104 -2.32 14.35 -2.16
CA SER A 104 -2.85 15.72 -2.18
C SER A 104 -1.90 16.63 -2.97
N GLY A 105 -2.45 17.51 -3.80
CA GLY A 105 -1.69 18.55 -4.49
C GLY A 105 -1.86 18.52 -6.02
N LYS A 106 -1.26 19.51 -6.70
CA LYS A 106 -1.33 19.68 -8.16
C LYS A 106 0.05 19.55 -8.79
N PHE A 107 0.62 18.35 -8.70
CA PHE A 107 1.94 18.03 -9.24
C PHE A 107 1.86 17.46 -10.68
N GLY A 108 0.65 17.23 -11.21
CA GLY A 108 0.44 16.66 -12.55
C GLY A 108 0.74 15.16 -12.60
N THR A 109 0.57 14.47 -11.47
CA THR A 109 0.74 13.02 -11.34
C THR A 109 -0.57 12.26 -11.61
N LEU A 110 -0.54 10.93 -11.58
CA LEU A 110 -1.65 10.11 -12.08
C LEU A 110 -2.88 10.12 -11.15
N THR A 111 -2.66 10.16 -9.84
CA THR A 111 -3.74 10.03 -8.85
C THR A 111 -3.63 11.13 -7.79
N GLU A 112 -4.13 12.31 -8.13
CA GLU A 112 -4.22 13.47 -7.23
C GLU A 112 -5.65 13.63 -6.76
N LEU A 113 -5.85 13.65 -5.44
CA LEU A 113 -7.16 13.82 -4.80
C LEU A 113 -7.22 15.19 -4.11
N GLU A 114 -8.39 15.81 -4.13
CA GLU A 114 -8.66 17.02 -3.37
C GLU A 114 -8.99 16.68 -1.89
N GLU A 115 -8.85 17.65 -0.98
CA GLU A 115 -9.09 17.44 0.46
C GLU A 115 -10.50 16.90 0.75
N ASP A 116 -11.52 17.39 0.04
CA ASP A 116 -12.91 16.93 0.18
C ASP A 116 -13.04 15.43 -0.20
N GLU A 117 -12.24 14.94 -1.15
CA GLU A 117 -12.26 13.52 -1.53
C GLU A 117 -11.63 12.66 -0.42
N PHE A 118 -10.51 13.11 0.15
CA PHE A 118 -9.90 12.46 1.32
C PHE A 118 -10.88 12.42 2.50
N GLU A 119 -11.56 13.53 2.80
CA GLU A 119 -12.57 13.61 3.86
C GLU A 119 -13.70 12.60 3.64
N ASN A 120 -14.28 12.56 2.43
CA ASN A 120 -15.36 11.64 2.09
C ASN A 120 -14.94 10.17 2.28
N ILE A 121 -13.73 9.80 1.87
CA ILE A 121 -13.21 8.43 2.05
C ILE A 121 -13.05 8.12 3.55
N LEU A 122 -12.45 9.02 4.32
CA LEU A 122 -12.22 8.84 5.76
C LEU A 122 -13.52 8.74 6.56
N MET A 123 -14.54 9.54 6.22
CA MET A 123 -15.87 9.44 6.83
C MET A 123 -16.51 8.08 6.57
N GLY A 124 -16.29 7.50 5.38
CA GLY A 124 -16.76 6.16 5.04
C GLY A 124 -16.17 5.04 5.91
N LEU A 125 -15.04 5.26 6.57
CA LEU A 125 -14.39 4.27 7.44
C LEU A 125 -15.01 4.18 8.84
N GLN A 126 -15.86 5.13 9.25
CA GLN A 126 -16.33 5.22 10.63
C GLN A 126 -17.43 4.18 11.00
N GLY A 127 -17.79 3.25 10.10
CA GLY A 127 -18.98 2.40 10.22
C GLY A 127 -18.79 0.94 10.65
N CYS A 128 -17.58 0.47 10.95
CA CYS A 128 -17.35 -0.95 11.33
C CYS A 128 -16.69 -1.08 12.71
N GLY A 129 -17.44 -0.75 13.76
CA GLY A 129 -17.10 -0.99 15.17
C GLY A 129 -18.27 -1.63 15.92
#